data_AF-A0A4R0DSX2-F1
#
_entry.id   AF-A0A4R0DSX2-F1
#
_cell.length_a   1.000
_cell.length_b   1.000
_cell.length_c   1.000
_cell.angle_alpha   90.00
_cell.angle_beta   90.00
_cell.angle_gamma   90.00
#
_symmetry.space_group_name_H-M   'P 1'
#
loop_
_entity.id
_entity.type
_entity.pdbx_description
1 polymer ?
#
loop_
_entity_poly.entity_id
_entity_poly.type
_entity_poly.pdbx_seq_one_letter_code
_entity_poly.pdbx_strand_id
1 'polypeptide(L)'
;MKSTLTIEHQLTEEDKFNLYYKDMEYLLQPNLLGFFNCIEIIEIGLLIDKSIVNVLTLAVASDKKNVQFDTDQYLTEGLVKINYKNYKLGIKRYYKSIDSFILNIRNLTDKNVWTMSNDKKYHCSVPKLKLEDKKFVAPDSFDKVPINSLLKNNFFNGSYIYEWVNTTKNELKFLLENPSILQELSSKIQQNNLPIQISELSDKIGNYIFQIPIDILSINFYKEKSTRELHCEIAWHPKTTPRPLAIICENLQEDELLEQKNVVLTSPDLNDFIIPFHSDLPFISNIIDYNENLILCSTKPTSFINTIHIKTHIVGDYSSTHIRKFINSDGTEIRLPLRSPEYEAPIFDWTKQRIYKNDIEKSKTNREFIQYRTAPTISKNEAHKEALKDIHWLIEKYGHMAVWLWDPYLSHEDLKATLFRNSYLNSQMRAITASYSPSNSICTQCNELLCSECKNQFSRESYEDLSEIKANFNQYDTAFKSSINLEFRTTRNVNNGKFHDRFIIFPHTQQGTLAWSLGTSVNGFGKSHHILQKVTDGQMIADAFDEFWQSLQNDEYLIWRS
;
A
#
# COMPACT_ATOMS: atom_id res chain seq x y z
N MET A 1 11.01 14.55 -45.21
CA MET A 1 12.02 15.63 -45.38
C MET A 1 11.32 16.93 -45.00
N LYS A 2 11.65 17.68 -43.95
CA LYS A 2 12.87 17.81 -43.15
C LYS A 2 12.60 17.49 -41.67
N SER A 3 13.43 16.62 -41.13
CA SER A 3 13.70 16.46 -39.72
C SER A 3 14.34 17.75 -39.19
N THR A 4 13.76 18.35 -38.16
CA THR A 4 14.50 19.27 -37.28
C THR A 4 14.44 18.66 -35.89
N LEU A 5 15.36 17.74 -35.64
CA LEU A 5 15.78 17.38 -34.29
C LEU A 5 16.14 18.68 -33.59
N THR A 6 15.29 19.11 -32.67
CA THR A 6 15.58 20.26 -31.84
C THR A 6 16.47 19.74 -30.72
N ILE A 7 17.70 20.23 -30.71
CA ILE A 7 18.73 19.94 -29.72
C ILE A 7 18.16 20.35 -28.36
N GLU A 8 17.90 19.38 -27.48
CA GLU A 8 17.70 19.64 -26.05
C GLU A 8 19.03 20.18 -25.51
N HIS A 9 19.16 21.51 -25.46
CA HIS A 9 20.12 22.14 -24.56
C HIS A 9 19.75 21.68 -23.15
N GLN A 10 20.62 20.87 -22.52
CA GLN A 10 20.51 20.60 -21.08
C GLN A 10 20.65 21.95 -20.36
N LEU A 11 19.51 22.49 -19.91
CA LEU A 11 19.45 23.69 -19.09
C LEU A 11 20.34 23.49 -17.86
N THR A 12 21.14 24.50 -17.53
CA THR A 12 21.91 24.47 -16.28
C THR A 12 20.95 24.46 -15.09
N GLU A 13 21.38 23.99 -13.92
CA GLU A 13 20.53 23.99 -12.73
C GLU A 13 20.05 25.41 -12.37
N GLU A 14 20.87 26.42 -12.61
CA GLU A 14 20.52 27.84 -12.42
C GLU A 14 19.42 28.30 -13.40
N ASP A 15 19.48 27.86 -14.66
CA ASP A 15 18.42 28.15 -15.64
C ASP A 15 17.09 27.48 -15.27
N LYS A 16 17.15 26.26 -14.72
CA LYS A 16 15.96 25.54 -14.21
C LYS A 16 15.34 26.27 -13.01
N PHE A 17 16.14 26.72 -12.05
CA PHE A 17 15.64 27.48 -10.90
C PHE A 17 14.95 28.77 -11.31
N ASN A 18 15.55 29.52 -12.24
CA ASN A 18 14.93 30.72 -12.80
C ASN A 18 13.60 30.42 -13.49
N LEU A 19 13.47 29.26 -14.15
CA LEU A 19 12.21 28.83 -14.74
C LEU A 19 11.14 28.54 -13.68
N TYR A 20 11.48 27.82 -12.59
CA TYR A 20 10.53 27.54 -11.51
C TYR A 20 10.05 28.82 -10.82
N TYR A 21 10.93 29.81 -10.57
CA TYR A 21 10.49 31.06 -9.95
C TYR A 21 9.53 31.85 -10.84
N LYS A 22 9.80 31.91 -12.15
CA LYS A 22 8.90 32.53 -13.11
C LYS A 22 7.56 31.80 -13.18
N ASP A 23 7.58 30.47 -13.13
CA ASP A 23 6.37 29.65 -13.08
C ASP A 23 5.57 29.93 -11.79
N MET A 24 6.20 30.00 -10.62
CA MET A 24 5.54 30.39 -9.37
C MET A 24 4.93 31.80 -9.43
N GLU A 25 5.69 32.79 -9.91
CA GLU A 25 5.23 34.17 -10.09
C GLU A 25 4.06 34.27 -11.08
N TYR A 26 4.09 33.47 -12.14
CA TYR A 26 3.02 33.36 -13.12
C TYR A 26 1.76 32.72 -12.52
N LEU A 27 1.88 31.60 -11.80
CA LEU A 27 0.75 30.93 -11.13
C LEU A 27 0.08 31.79 -10.04
N LEU A 28 0.84 32.71 -9.44
CA LEU A 28 0.35 33.66 -8.43
C LEU A 28 -0.29 34.92 -9.04
N GLN A 29 -0.23 35.10 -10.36
CA GLN A 29 -0.89 36.24 -10.99
C GLN A 29 -2.40 36.21 -10.70
N PRO A 30 -2.99 37.39 -10.43
CA PRO A 30 -4.43 37.48 -10.26
C PRO A 30 -5.12 36.97 -11.53
N ASN A 31 -6.32 36.38 -11.36
CA ASN A 31 -7.14 35.89 -12.46
C ASN A 31 -6.66 34.60 -13.15
N LEU A 32 -5.54 34.00 -12.72
CA LEU A 32 -5.05 32.73 -13.28
C LEU A 32 -5.57 31.52 -12.49
N LEU A 33 -5.13 31.36 -11.24
CA LEU A 33 -5.54 30.29 -10.32
C LEU A 33 -6.38 30.80 -9.14
N GLY A 34 -6.35 32.11 -8.87
CA GLY A 34 -7.08 32.75 -7.78
C GLY A 34 -6.77 34.25 -7.70
N PHE A 35 -7.19 34.88 -6.60
CA PHE A 35 -6.93 36.29 -6.31
C PHE A 35 -6.05 36.44 -5.06
N PHE A 36 -4.93 35.73 -5.04
CA PHE A 36 -4.04 35.69 -3.88
C PHE A 36 -3.42 37.06 -3.59
N ASN A 37 -3.36 37.43 -2.31
CA ASN A 37 -2.77 38.68 -1.86
C ASN A 37 -1.71 38.49 -0.76
N CYS A 38 -1.59 37.28 -0.22
CA CYS A 38 -0.61 36.94 0.79
C CYS A 38 -0.25 35.45 0.73
N ILE A 39 0.86 35.10 1.38
CA ILE A 39 1.26 33.72 1.63
C ILE A 39 1.13 33.46 3.13
N GLU A 40 0.28 32.52 3.51
CA GLU A 40 0.19 32.01 4.88
C GLU A 40 1.25 30.93 5.08
N ILE A 41 2.08 31.08 6.10
CA ILE A 41 3.17 30.15 6.38
C ILE A 41 2.94 29.52 7.75
N ILE A 42 2.91 28.19 7.79
CA ILE A 42 2.82 27.38 9.00
C ILE A 42 4.15 26.63 9.15
N GLU A 43 4.86 26.88 10.24
CA GLU A 43 6.13 26.23 10.53
C GLU A 43 6.01 25.37 11.77
N ILE A 44 6.36 24.10 11.60
CA ILE A 44 6.41 23.09 12.64
C ILE A 44 7.88 22.82 12.91
N GLY A 45 8.35 23.19 14.11
CA GLY A 45 9.75 23.08 14.50
C GLY A 45 9.94 22.29 15.79
N LEU A 46 11.08 21.61 15.90
CA LEU A 46 11.55 20.99 17.12
C LEU A 46 12.74 21.75 17.69
N LEU A 47 12.67 22.10 18.97
CA LEU A 47 13.80 22.61 19.74
C LEU A 47 14.63 21.42 20.26
N ILE A 48 15.82 21.26 19.69
CA ILE A 48 16.81 20.22 19.99
C ILE A 48 18.08 20.92 20.49
N ASP A 49 18.46 20.71 21.75
CA ASP A 49 19.71 21.23 22.34
C ASP A 49 19.99 22.72 22.07
N LYS A 50 18.92 23.54 22.06
CA LYS A 50 18.86 24.99 21.78
C LYS A 50 18.85 25.40 20.29
N SER A 51 18.91 24.44 19.37
CA SER A 51 18.72 24.67 17.93
C SER A 51 17.29 24.33 17.52
N ILE A 52 16.72 25.10 16.60
CA ILE A 52 15.42 24.80 16.00
C ILE A 52 15.67 23.98 14.74
N VAL A 53 14.99 22.84 14.64
CA VAL A 53 15.01 21.94 13.49
C VAL A 53 13.63 21.94 12.83
N ASN A 54 13.59 22.18 11.52
CA ASN A 54 12.35 22.15 10.74
C ASN A 54 11.81 20.71 10.67
N VAL A 55 10.56 20.50 11.11
CA VAL A 55 9.82 19.25 10.89
C VAL A 55 8.99 19.34 9.63
N LEU A 56 8.32 20.46 9.40
CA LEU A 56 7.55 20.74 8.19
C LEU A 56 7.31 22.24 8.11
N THR A 57 7.53 22.82 6.94
CA THR A 57 7.08 24.17 6.63
C THR A 57 6.06 24.09 5.49
N LEU A 58 4.85 24.60 5.73
CA LEU A 58 3.78 24.67 4.75
C LEU A 58 3.47 26.14 4.46
N ALA A 59 3.74 26.56 3.24
CA ALA A 59 3.38 27.87 2.72
C ALA A 59 2.17 27.72 1.78
N VAL A 60 1.15 28.56 1.93
CA VAL A 60 -0.10 28.47 1.17
C VAL A 60 -0.46 29.84 0.62
N ALA A 61 -0.67 29.95 -0.68
CA ALA A 61 -1.21 31.16 -1.29
C ALA A 61 -2.64 31.41 -0.81
N SER A 62 -3.00 32.65 -0.46
CA SER A 62 -4.29 32.97 0.14
C SER A 62 -4.78 34.38 -0.23
N ASP A 63 -6.10 34.54 -0.34
CA ASP A 63 -6.79 35.84 -0.36
C ASP A 63 -7.36 36.14 1.03
N LYS A 64 -6.77 37.11 1.75
CA LYS A 64 -7.26 37.53 3.07
C LYS A 64 -7.45 39.04 3.17
N LYS A 65 -8.50 39.45 3.87
CA LYS A 65 -8.72 40.86 4.22
C LYS A 65 -7.93 41.20 5.50
N ASN A 66 -7.37 42.41 5.55
CA ASN A 66 -6.69 42.97 6.73
C ASN A 66 -5.54 42.10 7.26
N VAL A 67 -4.64 41.67 6.37
CA VAL A 67 -3.48 40.84 6.75
C VAL A 67 -2.42 41.70 7.45
N GLN A 68 -1.96 41.23 8.61
CA GLN A 68 -0.76 41.76 9.25
C GLN A 68 0.43 40.88 8.84
N PHE A 69 1.34 41.47 8.08
CA PHE A 69 2.54 40.78 7.60
C PHE A 69 3.62 40.69 8.68
N ASP A 70 4.38 39.60 8.65
CA ASP A 70 5.54 39.33 9.51
C ASP A 70 5.27 39.39 11.03
N THR A 71 4.01 39.23 11.43
CA THR A 71 3.59 39.06 12.82
C THR A 71 3.43 37.58 13.14
N ASP A 72 4.19 37.10 14.12
CA ASP A 72 4.14 35.71 14.57
C ASP A 72 2.91 35.43 15.43
N GLN A 73 2.15 34.42 15.02
CA GLN A 73 1.11 33.81 15.82
C GLN A 73 1.53 32.40 16.22
N TYR A 74 1.82 32.21 17.50
CA TYR A 74 2.07 30.87 18.05
C TYR A 74 0.76 30.10 18.15
N LEU A 75 0.73 28.91 17.54
CA LEU A 75 -0.43 28.02 17.58
C LEU A 75 -0.40 27.06 18.77
N THR A 76 0.76 26.94 19.43
CA THR A 76 0.92 26.19 20.68
C THR A 76 0.90 27.13 21.88
N GLU A 77 0.33 26.69 23.00
CA GLU A 77 0.43 27.35 24.31
C GLU A 77 1.84 27.17 24.90
N GLY A 78 2.85 27.75 24.24
CA GLY A 78 4.27 27.55 24.54
C GLY A 78 4.88 26.32 23.88
N LEU A 79 6.08 25.94 24.32
CA LEU A 79 6.82 24.80 23.77
C LEU A 79 6.34 23.48 24.39
N VAL A 80 5.77 22.61 23.56
CA VAL A 80 5.19 21.33 23.99
C VAL A 80 6.28 20.26 24.05
N LYS A 81 6.56 19.69 25.22
CA LYS A 81 7.56 18.60 25.34
C LYS A 81 7.12 17.37 24.54
N ILE A 82 8.04 16.70 23.85
CA ILE A 82 7.81 15.38 23.24
C ILE A 82 8.42 14.28 24.11
N ASN A 83 7.89 13.05 24.06
CA ASN A 83 8.39 11.91 24.85
C ASN A 83 9.69 11.32 24.28
N TYR A 84 10.63 12.20 23.93
CA TYR A 84 11.95 11.84 23.44
C TYR A 84 12.96 12.90 23.87
N LYS A 85 13.87 12.51 24.77
CA LYS A 85 14.85 13.41 25.40
C LYS A 85 14.16 14.68 25.96
N ASN A 86 14.84 15.82 25.90
CA ASN A 86 14.31 17.12 26.33
C ASN A 86 13.76 17.97 25.15
N TYR A 87 13.40 17.32 24.04
CA TYR A 87 12.98 18.01 22.83
C TYR A 87 11.59 18.63 23.01
N LYS A 88 11.36 19.76 22.34
CA LYS A 88 10.08 20.47 22.44
C LYS A 88 9.58 20.89 21.07
N LEU A 89 8.29 20.70 20.83
CA LEU A 89 7.56 21.14 19.65
C LEU A 89 7.11 22.60 19.81
N GLY A 90 7.30 23.37 18.75
CA GLY A 90 6.68 24.69 18.57
C GLY A 90 6.02 24.76 17.21
N ILE A 91 4.85 25.39 17.16
CA ILE A 91 4.15 25.65 15.90
C ILE A 91 3.83 27.13 15.82
N LYS A 92 4.16 27.74 14.68
CA LYS A 92 3.87 29.15 14.42
C LYS A 92 3.21 29.32 13.06
N ARG A 93 2.39 30.36 12.98
CA ARG A 93 1.73 30.84 11.77
C ARG A 93 2.03 32.32 11.59
N TYR A 94 2.36 32.72 10.39
CA TYR A 94 2.52 34.13 10.02
C TYR A 94 2.20 34.34 8.54
N TYR A 95 2.15 35.59 8.10
CA TYR A 95 1.84 35.96 6.72
C TYR A 95 2.96 36.76 6.10
N LYS A 96 3.23 36.53 4.82
CA LYS A 96 4.16 37.34 4.02
C LYS A 96 3.47 37.87 2.77
N SER A 97 3.98 38.99 2.25
CA SER A 97 3.65 39.41 0.89
C SER A 97 4.23 38.40 -0.12
N ILE A 98 3.63 38.34 -1.30
CA ILE A 98 4.08 37.44 -2.38
C ILE A 98 5.56 37.73 -2.71
N ASP A 99 5.93 38.99 -2.91
CA ASP A 99 7.32 39.37 -3.25
C ASP A 99 8.33 38.98 -2.16
N SER A 100 7.99 39.19 -0.89
CA SER A 100 8.83 38.83 0.26
C SER A 100 9.00 37.31 0.36
N PHE A 101 7.94 36.54 0.09
CA PHE A 101 8.00 35.09 0.07
C PHE A 101 8.86 34.56 -1.10
N ILE A 102 8.70 35.08 -2.31
CA ILE A 102 9.52 34.68 -3.46
C ILE A 102 11.01 34.96 -3.19
N LEU A 103 11.34 36.11 -2.58
CA LEU A 103 12.71 36.41 -2.17
C LEU A 103 13.24 35.38 -1.14
N ASN A 104 12.41 34.97 -0.18
CA ASN A 104 12.77 33.95 0.80
C ASN A 104 13.01 32.59 0.15
N ILE A 105 12.18 32.20 -0.83
CA ILE A 105 12.34 30.97 -1.58
C ILE A 105 13.63 30.99 -2.43
N ARG A 106 13.98 32.12 -3.04
CA ARG A 106 15.28 32.29 -3.71
C ARG A 106 16.44 32.11 -2.74
N ASN A 107 16.39 32.75 -1.57
CA ASN A 107 17.43 32.57 -0.55
C ASN A 107 17.49 31.12 -0.02
N LEU A 108 16.35 30.42 0.07
CA LEU A 108 16.29 29.02 0.48
C LEU A 108 17.04 28.13 -0.52
N THR A 109 16.75 28.28 -1.81
CA THR A 109 17.34 27.44 -2.85
C THR A 109 18.82 27.80 -3.10
N ASP A 110 19.13 29.10 -3.22
CA ASP A 110 20.45 29.55 -3.69
C ASP A 110 21.48 29.57 -2.56
N LYS A 111 21.04 29.87 -1.33
CA LYS A 111 21.92 30.10 -0.18
C LYS A 111 21.67 29.10 0.96
N ASN A 112 20.67 28.22 0.86
CA ASN A 112 20.19 27.40 1.97
C ASN A 112 19.89 28.26 3.21
N VAL A 113 19.28 29.43 3.00
CA VAL A 113 18.91 30.34 4.09
C VAL A 113 17.41 30.52 4.12
N TRP A 114 16.80 30.06 5.20
CA TRP A 114 15.40 30.34 5.52
C TRP A 114 15.32 31.36 6.65
N THR A 115 14.84 32.56 6.35
CA THR A 115 14.59 33.58 7.37
C THR A 115 13.21 33.37 7.97
N MET A 116 13.19 32.76 9.15
CA MET A 116 12.02 32.66 10.02
C MET A 116 11.58 34.04 10.50
N SER A 117 10.38 34.50 10.10
CA SER A 117 9.75 35.77 10.54
C SER A 117 10.76 36.93 10.73
N ASN A 118 10.52 37.85 11.67
CA ASN A 118 11.44 38.95 11.99
C ASN A 118 12.53 38.56 13.01
N ASP A 119 12.59 37.29 13.44
CA ASP A 119 13.42 36.88 14.56
C ASP A 119 14.83 36.42 14.10
N LYS A 120 15.73 37.39 13.91
CA LYS A 120 17.15 37.15 13.53
C LYS A 120 17.95 36.34 14.57
N LYS A 121 17.36 35.99 15.72
CA LYS A 121 18.05 35.41 16.87
C LYS A 121 18.17 33.89 16.84
N TYR A 122 17.36 33.20 16.03
CA TYR A 122 17.36 31.75 15.94
C TYR A 122 17.57 31.33 14.49
N HIS A 123 18.84 31.09 14.12
CA HIS A 123 19.16 30.48 12.84
C HIS A 123 18.69 29.02 12.87
N CYS A 124 17.66 28.71 12.08
CA CYS A 124 17.31 27.33 11.78
C CYS A 124 18.45 26.75 10.95
N SER A 125 19.05 25.66 11.40
CA SER A 125 19.96 24.85 10.60
C SER A 125 19.19 24.40 9.37
N VAL A 126 19.48 24.97 8.19
CA VAL A 126 18.81 24.57 6.95
C VAL A 126 19.65 23.47 6.30
N PRO A 127 19.15 22.21 6.26
CA PRO A 127 19.85 21.13 5.59
C PRO A 127 19.90 21.41 4.08
N LYS A 128 20.80 20.74 3.35
CA LYS A 128 20.81 20.84 1.90
C LYS A 128 19.49 20.30 1.33
N LEU A 129 18.71 21.16 0.69
CA LEU A 129 17.41 20.83 0.12
C LEU A 129 17.53 20.55 -1.38
N LYS A 130 16.66 19.67 -1.89
CA LYS A 130 16.48 19.43 -3.33
C LYS A 130 15.09 19.91 -3.73
N LEU A 131 14.99 20.80 -4.71
CA LEU A 131 13.72 21.18 -5.30
C LEU A 131 13.20 20.04 -6.20
N GLU A 132 11.94 19.68 -6.02
CA GLU A 132 11.20 18.75 -6.88
C GLU A 132 10.36 19.50 -7.92
N ASP A 133 10.02 18.79 -9.00
CA ASP A 133 9.16 19.33 -10.06
C ASP A 133 7.77 19.74 -9.54
N LYS A 134 7.17 20.73 -10.21
CA LYS A 134 5.78 21.14 -10.01
C LYS A 134 4.85 19.94 -10.15
N LYS A 135 4.00 19.71 -9.15
CA LYS A 135 3.00 18.63 -9.14
C LYS A 135 1.61 19.21 -8.97
N PHE A 136 0.63 18.64 -9.67
CA PHE A 136 -0.78 18.90 -9.39
C PHE A 136 -1.31 17.84 -8.42
N VAL A 137 -1.98 18.28 -7.36
CA VAL A 137 -2.56 17.40 -6.33
C VAL A 137 -4.08 17.55 -6.36
N ALA A 138 -4.76 16.48 -6.77
CA ALA A 138 -6.21 16.37 -6.71
C ALA A 138 -6.72 16.38 -5.25
N PRO A 139 -7.93 16.89 -4.99
CA PRO A 139 -8.62 16.71 -3.72
C PRO A 139 -8.92 15.24 -3.47
N ASP A 140 -9.21 14.92 -2.21
CA ASP A 140 -9.72 13.59 -1.83
C ASP A 140 -11.10 13.36 -2.46
N SER A 141 -11.36 12.12 -2.89
CA SER A 141 -12.68 11.67 -3.33
C SER A 141 -13.03 10.37 -2.60
N PHE A 142 -13.40 9.29 -3.30
CA PHE A 142 -13.52 7.96 -2.68
C PHE A 142 -12.17 7.47 -2.18
N ASP A 143 -11.12 7.72 -2.96
CA ASP A 143 -9.75 7.48 -2.55
C ASP A 143 -9.13 8.74 -1.96
N LYS A 144 -8.36 8.55 -0.89
CA LYS A 144 -7.54 9.60 -0.30
C LYS A 144 -6.24 9.77 -1.08
N VAL A 145 -5.84 11.00 -1.32
CA VAL A 145 -4.50 11.32 -1.81
C VAL A 145 -3.60 11.51 -0.59
N PRO A 146 -2.58 10.67 -0.36
CA PRO A 146 -1.81 10.71 0.88
C PRO A 146 -1.27 12.10 1.24
N ILE A 147 -0.80 12.87 0.26
CA ILE A 147 -0.22 14.21 0.51
C ILE A 147 -1.26 15.23 1.00
N ASN A 148 -2.56 15.01 0.77
CA ASN A 148 -3.61 15.88 1.30
C ASN A 148 -3.66 15.89 2.83
N SER A 149 -3.10 14.88 3.51
CA SER A 149 -2.98 14.89 4.98
C SER A 149 -1.93 15.88 5.50
N LEU A 150 -1.11 16.46 4.63
CA LEU A 150 -0.17 17.53 4.95
C LEU A 150 -0.61 18.91 4.46
N LEU A 151 -1.38 18.95 3.36
CA LEU A 151 -1.80 20.19 2.71
C LEU A 151 -2.96 20.86 3.44
N LYS A 152 -3.11 22.16 3.23
CA LYS A 152 -4.21 22.92 3.79
C LYS A 152 -5.39 22.92 2.84
N ASN A 153 -6.52 22.37 3.28
CA ASN A 153 -7.85 22.55 2.66
C ASN A 153 -7.93 22.23 1.15
N ASN A 154 -7.29 21.15 0.70
CA ASN A 154 -7.37 20.73 -0.71
C ASN A 154 -8.68 19.96 -0.99
N PHE A 155 -9.83 20.62 -0.84
CA PHE A 155 -11.16 19.97 -0.87
C PHE A 155 -11.93 20.14 -2.18
N PHE A 156 -11.70 21.22 -2.92
CA PHE A 156 -12.57 21.59 -4.04
C PHE A 156 -12.04 21.10 -5.38
N ASN A 157 -10.98 21.74 -5.89
CA ASN A 157 -10.52 21.49 -7.26
C ASN A 157 -9.11 20.88 -7.31
N GLY A 158 -8.31 21.07 -6.26
CA GLY A 158 -6.91 20.66 -6.23
C GLY A 158 -5.98 21.84 -5.96
N SER A 159 -4.68 21.55 -5.97
CA SER A 159 -3.62 22.54 -5.74
C SER A 159 -2.37 22.17 -6.55
N TYR A 160 -1.64 23.18 -7.02
CA TYR A 160 -0.26 22.99 -7.42
C TYR A 160 0.64 23.01 -6.19
N ILE A 161 1.65 22.15 -6.18
CA ILE A 161 2.67 22.12 -5.13
C ILE A 161 4.08 22.20 -5.70
N TYR A 162 4.94 22.89 -4.96
CA TYR A 162 6.39 22.84 -5.08
C TYR A 162 6.97 22.35 -3.76
N GLU A 163 7.97 21.48 -3.84
CA GLU A 163 8.52 20.80 -2.67
C GLU A 163 10.04 20.91 -2.64
N TRP A 164 10.58 21.42 -1.53
CA TRP A 164 12.01 21.35 -1.22
C TRP A 164 12.24 20.22 -0.22
N VAL A 165 12.87 19.15 -0.69
CA VAL A 165 13.06 17.90 0.04
C VAL A 165 14.36 17.91 0.82
N ASN A 166 14.28 17.65 2.13
CA ASN A 166 15.46 17.32 2.93
C ASN A 166 15.86 15.87 2.65
N THR A 167 16.83 15.68 1.75
CA THR A 167 17.28 14.35 1.31
C THR A 167 18.08 13.59 2.38
N THR A 168 18.77 14.30 3.26
CA THR A 168 19.66 13.68 4.28
C THR A 168 18.91 13.29 5.54
N LYS A 169 17.91 14.09 5.96
CA LYS A 169 17.11 13.90 7.17
C LYS A 169 17.93 13.69 8.46
N ASN A 170 19.22 14.11 8.48
CA ASN A 170 20.17 13.77 9.53
C ASN A 170 19.66 14.13 10.94
N GLU A 171 19.09 15.33 11.11
CA GLU A 171 18.58 15.84 12.39
C GLU A 171 17.24 15.21 12.82
N LEU A 172 16.53 14.58 11.88
CA LEU A 172 15.18 14.03 12.05
C LEU A 172 15.16 12.49 11.97
N LYS A 173 16.31 11.85 11.76
CA LYS A 173 16.45 10.39 11.59
C LYS A 173 15.81 9.60 12.73
N PHE A 174 15.89 10.13 13.96
CA PHE A 174 15.28 9.50 15.13
C PHE A 174 13.74 9.37 15.02
N LEU A 175 13.06 10.26 14.29
CA LEU A 175 11.61 10.15 14.04
C LEU A 175 11.30 9.00 13.07
N LEU A 176 12.20 8.72 12.13
CA LEU A 176 12.06 7.60 11.18
C LEU A 176 12.37 6.27 11.85
N GLU A 177 13.36 6.24 12.74
CA GLU A 177 13.77 5.05 13.49
C GLU A 177 12.79 4.69 14.62
N ASN A 178 11.94 5.64 15.06
CA ASN A 178 11.00 5.46 16.16
C ASN A 178 9.57 5.87 15.78
N PRO A 179 8.79 4.98 15.13
CA PRO A 179 7.44 5.30 14.66
C PRO A 179 6.47 5.78 15.76
N SER A 180 6.63 5.31 17.00
CA SER A 180 5.81 5.74 18.14
C SER A 180 5.96 7.23 18.46
N ILE A 181 7.18 7.76 18.34
CA ILE A 181 7.48 9.18 18.58
C ILE A 181 6.95 10.04 17.45
N LEU A 182 7.05 9.56 16.21
CA LEU A 182 6.44 10.23 15.07
C LEU A 182 4.91 10.30 15.19
N GLN A 183 4.27 9.21 15.62
CA GLN A 183 2.83 9.18 15.87
C GLN A 183 2.41 10.17 16.97
N GLU A 184 3.20 10.26 18.05
CA GLU A 184 2.98 11.23 19.12
C GLU A 184 3.12 12.67 18.61
N LEU A 185 4.17 12.95 17.84
CA LEU A 185 4.42 14.26 17.24
C LEU A 185 3.24 14.69 16.36
N SER A 186 2.81 13.79 15.47
CA SER A 186 1.62 13.96 14.62
C SER A 186 0.36 14.23 15.45
N SER A 187 0.13 13.45 16.51
CA SER A 187 -1.03 13.66 17.40
C SER A 187 -0.99 15.03 18.10
N LYS A 188 0.20 15.46 18.54
CA LYS A 188 0.37 16.78 19.19
C LYS A 188 0.16 17.93 18.24
N ILE A 189 0.54 17.80 16.97
CA ILE A 189 0.24 18.81 15.94
C ILE A 189 -1.28 18.95 15.78
N GLN A 190 -1.99 17.82 15.66
CA GLN A 190 -3.46 17.80 15.50
C GLN A 190 -4.22 18.40 16.69
N GLN A 191 -3.70 18.25 17.91
CA GLN A 191 -4.25 18.88 19.12
C GLN A 191 -4.25 20.42 19.07
N ASN A 192 -3.41 21.03 18.22
CA ASN A 192 -3.33 22.50 18.06
C ASN A 192 -4.15 23.01 16.87
N ASN A 193 -5.28 22.35 16.57
CA ASN A 193 -6.23 22.73 15.52
C ASN A 193 -5.63 22.77 14.10
N LEU A 194 -4.58 21.98 13.86
CA LEU A 194 -3.97 21.82 12.55
C LEU A 194 -4.21 20.39 12.06
N PRO A 195 -5.04 20.16 11.03
CA PRO A 195 -5.33 18.82 10.52
C PRO A 195 -4.17 18.26 9.67
N ILE A 196 -2.94 18.32 10.19
CA ILE A 196 -1.72 17.86 9.53
C ILE A 196 -1.28 16.54 10.17
N GLN A 197 -1.18 15.48 9.36
CA GLN A 197 -0.83 14.13 9.81
C GLN A 197 0.54 13.69 9.30
N ILE A 198 1.61 14.26 9.86
CA ILE A 198 2.99 13.96 9.44
C ILE A 198 3.40 12.47 9.58
N SER A 199 2.66 11.69 10.37
CA SER A 199 2.91 10.25 10.56
C SER A 199 2.51 9.40 9.35
N GLU A 200 1.56 9.87 8.53
CA GLU A 200 1.15 9.15 7.32
C GLU A 200 2.20 9.25 6.20
N LEU A 201 3.03 10.30 6.24
CA LEU A 201 4.04 10.60 5.23
C LEU A 201 5.38 10.96 5.87
N SER A 202 6.01 9.95 6.48
CA SER A 202 7.30 10.10 7.17
C SER A 202 8.44 10.56 6.24
N ASP A 203 8.35 10.25 4.94
CA ASP A 203 9.27 10.70 3.90
C ASP A 203 9.18 12.22 3.64
N LYS A 204 8.14 12.89 4.13
CA LYS A 204 7.93 14.34 3.99
C LYS A 204 8.45 15.18 5.17
N ILE A 205 8.91 14.52 6.23
CA ILE A 205 9.51 15.20 7.38
C ILE A 205 10.80 15.93 6.97
N GLY A 206 10.90 17.19 7.37
CA GLY A 206 11.99 18.10 7.07
C GLY A 206 11.79 18.94 5.82
N ASN A 207 10.69 18.73 5.09
CA ASN A 207 10.46 19.38 3.81
C ASN A 207 9.81 20.77 3.96
N TYR A 208 9.96 21.57 2.91
CA TYR A 208 9.23 22.82 2.72
C TYR A 208 8.27 22.61 1.55
N ILE A 209 7.00 22.86 1.77
CA ILE A 209 5.93 22.67 0.78
C ILE A 209 5.30 24.03 0.51
N PHE A 210 5.27 24.41 -0.75
CA PHE A 210 4.52 25.58 -1.21
C PHE A 210 3.30 25.14 -2.00
N GLN A 211 2.11 25.47 -1.51
CA GLN A 211 0.82 25.12 -2.06
C GLN A 211 0.16 26.35 -2.70
N ILE A 212 -0.24 26.22 -3.96
CA ILE A 212 -1.06 27.19 -4.69
C ILE A 212 -2.41 26.51 -4.98
N PRO A 213 -3.46 26.77 -4.18
CA PRO A 213 -4.77 26.18 -4.39
C PRO A 213 -5.42 26.71 -5.68
N ILE A 214 -6.38 25.98 -6.23
CA ILE A 214 -7.21 26.47 -7.34
C ILE A 214 -8.50 27.06 -6.78
N ASP A 215 -8.54 28.38 -6.67
CA ASP A 215 -9.64 29.17 -6.11
C ASP A 215 -10.41 29.97 -7.18
N ILE A 216 -9.98 29.91 -8.46
CA ILE A 216 -10.55 30.69 -9.57
C ILE A 216 -11.94 30.21 -9.99
N LEU A 217 -12.30 28.96 -9.67
CA LEU A 217 -13.58 28.35 -10.00
C LEU A 217 -13.93 27.29 -8.95
N SER A 218 -15.16 26.77 -9.00
CA SER A 218 -15.60 25.60 -8.27
C SER A 218 -16.31 24.66 -9.24
N ILE A 219 -16.03 23.37 -9.13
CA ILE A 219 -16.63 22.35 -10.00
C ILE A 219 -17.51 21.42 -9.18
N ASN A 220 -18.64 21.06 -9.75
CA ASN A 220 -19.52 20.06 -9.21
C ASN A 220 -19.91 19.06 -10.31
N PHE A 221 -19.64 17.79 -10.08
CA PHE A 221 -20.15 16.72 -10.92
C PHE A 221 -21.43 16.17 -10.30
N TYR A 222 -22.50 16.12 -11.07
CA TYR A 222 -23.77 15.55 -10.62
C TYR A 222 -24.42 14.71 -11.71
N LYS A 223 -25.36 13.87 -11.29
CA LYS A 223 -26.15 13.04 -12.19
C LYS A 223 -27.57 13.57 -12.25
N GLU A 224 -28.06 13.86 -13.46
CA GLU A 224 -29.45 14.24 -13.62
C GLU A 224 -30.35 13.01 -13.41
N LYS A 225 -31.38 13.14 -12.57
CA LYS A 225 -32.21 12.01 -12.11
C LYS A 225 -33.05 11.39 -13.23
N SER A 226 -33.48 12.19 -14.21
CA SER A 226 -34.35 11.78 -15.31
C SER A 226 -33.60 11.07 -16.42
N THR A 227 -32.49 11.65 -16.87
CA THR A 227 -31.71 11.19 -18.05
C THR A 227 -30.57 10.27 -17.67
N ARG A 228 -30.14 10.27 -16.39
CA ARG A 228 -28.92 9.61 -15.89
C ARG A 228 -27.62 10.13 -16.52
N GLU A 229 -27.68 11.26 -17.20
CA GLU A 229 -26.53 11.91 -17.79
C GLU A 229 -25.61 12.48 -16.70
N LEU A 230 -24.31 12.48 -16.99
CA LEU A 230 -23.30 13.12 -16.15
C LEU A 230 -23.21 14.59 -16.52
N HIS A 231 -23.40 15.46 -15.54
CA HIS A 231 -23.27 16.90 -15.68
C HIS A 231 -22.01 17.38 -14.97
N CYS A 232 -21.39 18.40 -15.54
CA CYS A 232 -20.32 19.16 -14.92
C CYS A 232 -20.73 20.62 -14.86
N GLU A 233 -21.00 21.09 -13.65
CA GLU A 233 -21.26 22.48 -13.36
C GLU A 233 -19.96 23.20 -12.98
N ILE A 234 -19.71 24.34 -13.61
CA ILE A 234 -18.56 25.19 -13.39
C ILE A 234 -19.04 26.55 -12.91
N ALA A 235 -18.68 26.90 -11.68
CA ALA A 235 -18.94 28.20 -11.10
C ALA A 235 -17.63 29.00 -11.02
N TRP A 236 -17.50 30.03 -11.86
CA TRP A 236 -16.34 30.92 -11.85
C TRP A 236 -16.36 31.89 -10.67
N HIS A 237 -15.17 32.28 -10.20
CA HIS A 237 -15.04 33.30 -9.17
C HIS A 237 -15.66 34.64 -9.65
N PRO A 238 -16.42 35.40 -8.83
CA PRO A 238 -17.16 36.57 -9.30
C PRO A 238 -16.32 37.71 -9.91
N LYS A 239 -15.02 37.72 -9.63
CA LYS A 239 -14.06 38.72 -10.14
C LYS A 239 -13.37 38.30 -11.45
N THR A 240 -13.55 37.06 -11.92
CA THR A 240 -12.92 36.58 -13.16
C THR A 240 -13.91 36.55 -14.31
N THR A 241 -13.38 36.67 -15.52
CA THR A 241 -14.11 36.38 -16.75
C THR A 241 -14.01 34.89 -17.06
N PRO A 242 -15.14 34.19 -17.29
CA PRO A 242 -15.13 32.82 -17.79
C PRO A 242 -14.29 32.69 -19.05
N ARG A 243 -13.57 31.58 -19.18
CA ARG A 243 -12.73 31.27 -20.34
C ARG A 243 -12.91 29.81 -20.75
N PRO A 244 -12.63 29.44 -22.02
CA PRO A 244 -12.92 28.11 -22.50
C PRO A 244 -11.95 27.08 -21.90
N LEU A 245 -12.48 25.92 -21.53
CA LEU A 245 -11.79 24.82 -20.88
C LEU A 245 -12.06 23.51 -21.64
N ALA A 246 -11.26 22.49 -21.37
CA ALA A 246 -11.49 21.13 -21.81
C ALA A 246 -11.79 20.25 -20.58
N ILE A 247 -12.95 19.60 -20.58
CA ILE A 247 -13.34 18.60 -19.59
C ILE A 247 -13.02 17.23 -20.19
N ILE A 248 -12.13 16.49 -19.55
CA ILE A 248 -11.72 15.15 -19.96
C ILE A 248 -12.22 14.17 -18.90
N CYS A 249 -13.16 13.31 -19.25
CA CYS A 249 -13.71 12.31 -18.34
C CYS A 249 -13.37 10.91 -18.86
N GLU A 250 -12.85 10.04 -17.99
CA GLU A 250 -12.44 8.67 -18.30
C GLU A 250 -12.77 7.69 -17.18
N ASN A 251 -13.04 6.43 -17.53
CA ASN A 251 -13.26 5.39 -16.53
C ASN A 251 -11.93 4.97 -15.89
N LEU A 252 -12.01 4.38 -14.70
CA LEU A 252 -10.86 3.67 -14.16
C LEU A 252 -10.43 2.58 -15.13
N GLN A 253 -9.14 2.48 -15.43
CA GLN A 253 -8.61 1.36 -16.19
C GLN A 253 -8.62 0.12 -15.29
N GLU A 254 -9.59 -0.76 -15.50
CA GLU A 254 -9.56 -2.13 -15.00
C GLU A 254 -8.95 -3.03 -16.09
N ASP A 255 -8.04 -3.92 -15.72
CA ASP A 255 -7.34 -4.83 -16.66
C ASP A 255 -6.70 -4.14 -17.89
N GLU A 256 -6.11 -2.95 -17.68
CA GLU A 256 -5.49 -2.11 -18.74
C GLU A 256 -6.46 -1.62 -19.85
N LEU A 257 -7.77 -1.86 -19.68
CA LEU A 257 -8.78 -1.48 -20.66
C LEU A 257 -9.38 -0.12 -20.30
N LEU A 258 -9.34 0.80 -21.26
CA LEU A 258 -10.03 2.09 -21.18
C LEU A 258 -11.40 1.98 -21.85
N GLU A 259 -12.44 1.71 -21.06
CA GLU A 259 -13.79 1.48 -21.58
C GLU A 259 -14.40 2.72 -22.24
N GLN A 260 -14.28 3.88 -21.60
CA GLN A 260 -14.82 5.14 -22.12
C GLN A 260 -13.91 6.32 -21.79
N LYS A 261 -13.77 7.22 -22.76
CA LYS A 261 -13.12 8.52 -22.61
C LYS A 261 -13.86 9.56 -23.45
N ASN A 262 -14.21 10.67 -22.82
CA ASN A 262 -14.88 11.79 -23.48
C ASN A 262 -14.15 13.10 -23.23
N VAL A 263 -14.15 13.96 -24.24
CA VAL A 263 -13.61 15.32 -24.16
C VAL A 263 -14.71 16.29 -24.54
N VAL A 264 -15.05 17.20 -23.62
CA VAL A 264 -16.06 18.25 -23.82
C VAL A 264 -15.37 19.60 -23.74
N LEU A 265 -15.50 20.41 -24.79
CA LEU A 265 -15.01 21.79 -24.78
C LEU A 265 -16.09 22.71 -24.21
N THR A 266 -15.72 23.51 -23.22
CA THR A 266 -16.67 24.43 -22.58
C THR A 266 -16.81 25.72 -23.38
N SER A 267 -18.00 26.29 -23.35
CA SER A 267 -18.25 27.65 -23.81
C SER A 267 -18.24 28.60 -22.61
N PRO A 268 -17.60 29.79 -22.69
CA PRO A 268 -17.61 30.77 -21.62
C PRO A 268 -19.01 31.24 -21.18
N ASP A 269 -20.00 31.11 -22.07
CA ASP A 269 -21.39 31.55 -21.83
C ASP A 269 -22.24 30.53 -21.07
N LEU A 270 -21.73 29.32 -20.86
CA LEU A 270 -22.43 28.22 -20.22
C LEU A 270 -21.72 27.81 -18.93
N ASN A 271 -22.51 27.42 -17.93
CA ASN A 271 -22.00 26.96 -16.65
C ASN A 271 -22.25 25.48 -16.41
N ASP A 272 -23.10 24.82 -17.21
CA ASP A 272 -23.40 23.41 -17.09
C ASP A 272 -23.18 22.69 -18.42
N PHE A 273 -22.54 21.52 -18.35
CA PHE A 273 -22.10 20.75 -19.49
C PHE A 273 -22.46 19.29 -19.33
N ILE A 274 -23.19 18.76 -20.31
CA ILE A 274 -23.51 17.34 -20.40
C ILE A 274 -22.26 16.61 -20.91
N ILE A 275 -21.82 15.62 -20.13
CA ILE A 275 -20.74 14.71 -20.50
C ILE A 275 -21.41 13.40 -20.94
N PRO A 276 -21.25 12.98 -22.22
CA PRO A 276 -21.87 11.76 -22.75
C PRO A 276 -21.14 10.51 -22.22
N PHE A 277 -21.30 10.25 -20.92
CA PHE A 277 -20.51 9.31 -20.13
C PHE A 277 -21.42 8.39 -19.31
N HIS A 278 -21.19 7.08 -19.34
CA HIS A 278 -21.98 6.12 -18.55
C HIS A 278 -21.56 6.17 -17.06
N SER A 279 -22.28 6.95 -16.27
CA SER A 279 -21.94 7.33 -14.88
C SER A 279 -22.13 6.27 -13.79
N ASP A 280 -22.42 5.01 -14.16
CA ASP A 280 -22.65 3.93 -13.20
C ASP A 280 -21.35 3.26 -12.71
N LEU A 281 -20.21 3.58 -13.34
CA LEU A 281 -18.86 3.15 -12.96
C LEU A 281 -18.04 4.32 -12.38
N PRO A 282 -17.01 4.05 -11.56
CA PRO A 282 -16.08 5.07 -11.13
C PRO A 282 -15.41 5.77 -12.31
N PHE A 283 -15.32 7.09 -12.25
CA PHE A 283 -14.68 7.93 -13.27
C PHE A 283 -13.65 8.88 -12.66
N ILE A 284 -12.72 9.30 -13.51
CA ILE A 284 -11.73 10.34 -13.28
C ILE A 284 -12.03 11.46 -14.25
N SER A 285 -12.11 12.69 -13.75
CA SER A 285 -12.35 13.87 -14.57
C SER A 285 -11.24 14.90 -14.37
N ASN A 286 -10.72 15.43 -15.47
CA ASN A 286 -9.71 16.48 -15.49
C ASN A 286 -10.28 17.68 -16.25
N ILE A 287 -10.22 18.86 -15.65
CA ILE A 287 -10.57 20.12 -16.29
C ILE A 287 -9.31 20.92 -16.55
N ILE A 288 -9.05 21.18 -17.82
CA ILE A 288 -7.81 21.78 -18.31
C ILE A 288 -8.12 23.10 -18.99
N ASP A 289 -7.39 24.13 -18.61
CA ASP A 289 -7.21 25.33 -19.40
C ASP A 289 -6.15 25.07 -20.47
N TYR A 290 -6.58 24.79 -21.69
CA TYR A 290 -5.69 24.41 -22.77
C TYR A 290 -4.95 25.62 -23.38
N ASN A 291 -5.38 26.85 -23.10
CA ASN A 291 -4.68 28.06 -23.56
C ASN A 291 -3.48 28.36 -22.66
N GLU A 292 -3.68 28.23 -21.34
CA GLU A 292 -2.62 28.45 -20.35
C GLU A 292 -1.84 27.16 -20.01
N ASN A 293 -2.29 26.01 -20.54
CA ASN A 293 -1.75 24.67 -20.27
C ASN A 293 -1.75 24.32 -18.76
N LEU A 294 -2.87 24.58 -18.08
CA LEU A 294 -3.04 24.36 -16.65
C LEU A 294 -4.19 23.41 -16.37
N ILE A 295 -3.95 22.42 -15.50
CA ILE A 295 -5.02 21.69 -14.82
C ILE A 295 -5.64 22.64 -13.79
N LEU A 296 -6.96 22.86 -13.90
CA LEU A 296 -7.74 23.63 -12.93
C LEU A 296 -8.49 22.71 -11.97
N CYS A 297 -8.80 21.48 -12.39
CA CYS A 297 -9.38 20.49 -11.51
C CYS A 297 -9.02 19.07 -11.97
N SER A 298 -8.85 18.17 -11.01
CA SER A 298 -8.74 16.74 -11.27
C SER A 298 -9.48 16.01 -10.17
N THR A 299 -10.28 15.00 -10.49
CA THR A 299 -10.89 14.13 -9.48
C THR A 299 -10.07 12.86 -9.32
N LYS A 300 -10.02 12.31 -8.10
CA LYS A 300 -9.73 10.89 -7.91
C LYS A 300 -10.93 10.02 -8.32
N PRO A 301 -10.81 8.68 -8.37
CA PRO A 301 -11.92 7.82 -8.73
C PRO A 301 -13.18 8.23 -7.97
N THR A 302 -14.19 8.66 -8.72
CA THR A 302 -15.43 9.25 -8.19
C THR A 302 -16.62 8.47 -8.72
N SER A 303 -17.59 8.20 -7.85
CA SER A 303 -18.84 7.53 -8.18
C SER A 303 -20.02 8.20 -7.46
N PHE A 304 -21.24 7.98 -7.92
CA PHE A 304 -22.43 8.54 -7.27
C PHE A 304 -23.02 7.55 -6.27
N ILE A 305 -23.35 8.04 -5.07
CA ILE A 305 -24.04 7.22 -4.08
C ILE A 305 -25.49 7.03 -4.53
N ASN A 306 -25.79 5.85 -5.06
CA ASN A 306 -27.15 5.52 -5.50
C ASN A 306 -28.10 5.22 -4.31
N THR A 307 -27.57 4.96 -3.10
CA THR A 307 -28.34 4.73 -1.84
C THR A 307 -27.53 5.06 -0.57
N ILE A 308 -28.10 5.79 0.40
CA ILE A 308 -27.49 6.07 1.72
C ILE A 308 -28.38 5.46 2.82
N HIS A 309 -27.80 4.63 3.69
CA HIS A 309 -28.45 4.18 4.94
C HIS A 309 -27.75 4.81 6.15
N ILE A 310 -28.43 5.69 6.90
CA ILE A 310 -27.89 6.36 8.09
C ILE A 310 -28.54 5.79 9.35
N LYS A 311 -27.73 5.31 10.31
CA LYS A 311 -28.13 5.14 11.72
C LYS A 311 -27.28 6.09 12.56
N THR A 312 -27.92 6.88 13.43
CA THR A 312 -27.25 7.83 14.34
C THR A 312 -27.47 7.41 15.79
N HIS A 313 -26.40 7.22 16.56
CA HIS A 313 -26.47 7.15 18.02
C HIS A 313 -25.65 8.30 18.63
N ILE A 314 -26.28 9.08 19.51
CA ILE A 314 -25.67 10.16 20.32
C ILE A 314 -25.15 9.51 21.60
N VAL A 315 -23.85 9.62 21.89
CA VAL A 315 -23.26 9.13 23.15
C VAL A 315 -23.04 10.31 24.10
N GLY A 316 -23.78 10.30 25.21
CA GLY A 316 -23.34 10.89 26.47
C GLY A 316 -22.40 9.92 27.19
N ASP A 317 -21.38 10.47 27.86
CA ASP A 317 -20.41 9.87 28.77
C ASP A 317 -20.57 8.38 29.13
N TYR A 318 -19.61 7.53 28.74
CA TYR A 318 -19.32 6.29 29.46
C TYR A 318 -17.81 5.99 29.56
N SER A 319 -17.32 6.04 30.80
CA SER A 319 -16.04 5.49 31.26
C SER A 319 -15.99 3.96 31.13
N SER A 320 -15.00 3.39 30.44
CA SER A 320 -14.75 1.93 30.44
C SER A 320 -13.59 1.55 31.39
N THR A 321 -13.91 0.74 32.41
CA THR A 321 -13.12 0.46 33.62
C THR A 321 -12.42 -0.91 33.66
N HIS A 322 -11.96 -1.45 32.53
CA HIS A 322 -11.35 -2.79 32.53
C HIS A 322 -9.87 -2.76 32.10
N ILE A 323 -8.94 -3.10 33.01
CA ILE A 323 -7.50 -3.24 32.70
C ILE A 323 -7.10 -4.72 32.89
N ARG A 324 -6.52 -5.34 31.85
CA ARG A 324 -5.95 -6.70 31.91
C ARG A 324 -4.48 -6.64 32.32
N LYS A 325 -4.03 -7.53 33.19
CA LYS A 325 -2.62 -7.64 33.62
C LYS A 325 -2.06 -9.04 33.38
N PHE A 326 -0.83 -9.16 32.92
CA PHE A 326 -0.08 -10.44 32.89
C PHE A 326 1.42 -10.22 33.03
N ILE A 327 2.15 -11.28 33.39
CA ILE A 327 3.59 -11.26 33.68
C ILE A 327 4.32 -12.00 32.55
N ASN A 328 5.35 -11.38 31.98
CA ASN A 328 6.22 -11.98 30.99
C ASN A 328 7.15 -13.04 31.60
N SER A 329 7.78 -13.86 30.76
CA SER A 329 8.76 -14.88 31.15
C SER A 329 10.00 -14.32 31.88
N ASP A 330 10.27 -13.02 31.76
CA ASP A 330 11.33 -12.29 32.46
C ASP A 330 10.88 -11.67 33.81
N GLY A 331 9.61 -11.87 34.20
CA GLY A 331 9.03 -11.35 35.44
C GLY A 331 8.43 -9.95 35.34
N THR A 332 8.43 -9.31 34.17
CA THR A 332 7.86 -7.96 33.99
C THR A 332 6.32 -7.99 33.90
N GLU A 333 5.64 -7.14 34.70
CA GLU A 333 4.17 -7.03 34.70
C GLU A 333 3.68 -6.00 33.66
N ILE A 334 2.86 -6.42 32.71
CA ILE A 334 2.24 -5.55 31.69
C ILE A 334 0.77 -5.34 32.01
N ARG A 335 0.29 -4.09 31.89
CA ARG A 335 -1.12 -3.69 32.10
C ARG A 335 -1.71 -3.10 30.81
N LEU A 336 -2.82 -3.65 30.32
CA LEU A 336 -3.50 -3.25 29.09
C LEU A 336 -4.94 -2.79 29.37
N PRO A 337 -5.29 -1.52 29.13
CA PRO A 337 -6.69 -1.07 29.20
C PRO A 337 -7.50 -1.68 28.06
N LEU A 338 -8.61 -2.31 28.41
CA LEU A 338 -9.54 -2.96 27.49
C LEU A 338 -10.61 -1.94 27.09
N ARG A 339 -10.72 -1.69 25.79
CA ARG A 339 -11.83 -0.95 25.18
C ARG A 339 -12.85 -1.96 24.71
N SER A 340 -14.10 -1.86 25.14
CA SER A 340 -15.19 -2.60 24.51
C SER A 340 -15.64 -1.77 23.31
N PRO A 341 -15.52 -2.25 22.06
CA PRO A 341 -16.24 -1.61 20.97
C PRO A 341 -17.74 -1.75 21.27
N GLU A 342 -18.48 -0.63 21.31
CA GLU A 342 -19.92 -0.70 21.11
C GLU A 342 -20.11 -1.26 19.69
N TYR A 343 -20.51 -2.53 19.64
CA TYR A 343 -20.69 -3.25 18.39
C TYR A 343 -22.00 -2.76 17.75
N GLU A 344 -21.97 -1.60 17.11
CA GLU A 344 -22.99 -1.28 16.12
C GLU A 344 -22.72 -2.16 14.90
N ALA A 345 -23.56 -3.17 14.71
CA ALA A 345 -23.50 -4.05 13.56
C ALA A 345 -23.43 -3.19 12.29
N PRO A 346 -22.38 -3.32 11.46
CA PRO A 346 -22.24 -2.51 10.26
C PRO A 346 -23.51 -2.66 9.43
N ILE A 347 -24.08 -1.54 9.01
CA ILE A 347 -25.21 -1.56 8.07
C ILE A 347 -24.69 -2.25 6.81
N PHE A 348 -25.16 -3.47 6.60
CA PHE A 348 -24.79 -4.29 5.47
C PHE A 348 -25.28 -3.63 4.19
N ASP A 349 -24.36 -3.08 3.42
CA ASP A 349 -24.60 -2.80 2.00
C ASP A 349 -24.76 -4.15 1.29
N TRP A 350 -25.97 -4.44 0.82
CA TRP A 350 -26.28 -5.67 0.08
C TRP A 350 -25.45 -5.78 -1.20
N THR A 351 -24.92 -4.68 -1.72
CA THR A 351 -24.00 -4.64 -2.86
C THR A 351 -22.61 -5.11 -2.45
N LYS A 352 -22.05 -4.61 -1.34
CA LYS A 352 -20.81 -5.15 -0.76
C LYS A 352 -20.97 -6.59 -0.27
N GLN A 353 -22.12 -6.99 0.28
CA GLN A 353 -22.38 -8.39 0.58
C GLN A 353 -22.48 -9.24 -0.69
N ARG A 354 -23.08 -8.72 -1.77
CA ARG A 354 -23.18 -9.45 -3.05
C ARG A 354 -21.82 -9.51 -3.75
N ILE A 355 -21.02 -8.44 -3.72
CA ILE A 355 -19.65 -8.42 -4.22
C ILE A 355 -18.81 -9.37 -3.37
N TYR A 356 -18.82 -9.26 -2.04
CA TYR A 356 -18.16 -10.21 -1.15
C TYR A 356 -18.66 -11.65 -1.29
N LYS A 357 -19.96 -11.90 -1.48
CA LYS A 357 -20.51 -13.24 -1.74
C LYS A 357 -20.13 -13.75 -3.12
N ASN A 358 -20.20 -12.91 -4.16
CA ASN A 358 -19.78 -13.24 -5.52
C ASN A 358 -18.27 -13.46 -5.58
N ASP A 359 -17.48 -12.70 -4.81
CA ASP A 359 -16.03 -12.82 -4.70
C ASP A 359 -15.67 -14.03 -3.87
N ILE A 360 -16.44 -14.39 -2.83
CA ILE A 360 -16.30 -15.69 -2.15
C ILE A 360 -16.67 -16.83 -3.10
N GLU A 361 -17.74 -16.71 -3.86
CA GLU A 361 -18.18 -17.76 -4.80
C GLU A 361 -17.18 -17.90 -5.96
N LYS A 362 -16.68 -16.80 -6.52
CA LYS A 362 -15.59 -16.77 -7.50
C LYS A 362 -14.29 -17.29 -6.89
N SER A 363 -13.91 -16.87 -5.68
CA SER A 363 -12.73 -17.33 -4.96
C SER A 363 -12.80 -18.83 -4.68
N LYS A 364 -13.97 -19.35 -4.31
CA LYS A 364 -14.19 -20.80 -4.14
C LYS A 364 -14.19 -21.53 -5.46
N THR A 365 -14.74 -20.95 -6.53
CA THR A 365 -14.74 -21.54 -7.88
C THR A 365 -13.31 -21.64 -8.41
N ASN A 366 -12.50 -20.60 -8.19
CA ASN A 366 -11.11 -20.50 -8.64
C ASN A 366 -10.08 -21.07 -7.64
N ARG A 367 -10.53 -21.59 -6.49
CA ARG A 367 -9.69 -22.06 -5.37
C ARG A 367 -8.69 -21.00 -4.86
N GLU A 368 -9.02 -19.73 -4.97
CA GLU A 368 -8.20 -18.63 -4.44
C GLU A 368 -8.18 -18.63 -2.92
N PHE A 369 -9.28 -19.06 -2.30
CA PHE A 369 -9.38 -19.25 -0.85
C PHE A 369 -10.32 -20.41 -0.51
N ILE A 370 -9.80 -21.45 0.14
CA ILE A 370 -10.58 -22.57 0.68
C ILE A 370 -10.17 -22.82 2.12
N GLN A 371 -11.15 -22.92 3.00
CA GLN A 371 -10.93 -23.30 4.38
C GLN A 371 -11.41 -24.74 4.62
N TYR A 372 -10.51 -25.59 5.09
CA TYR A 372 -10.85 -26.95 5.47
C TYR A 372 -11.12 -27.03 6.96
N ARG A 373 -12.18 -27.76 7.31
CA ARG A 373 -12.54 -28.08 8.68
C ARG A 373 -12.98 -29.53 8.70
N THR A 374 -12.30 -30.36 9.48
CA THR A 374 -12.70 -31.76 9.64
C THR A 374 -13.94 -31.80 10.52
N ALA A 375 -15.09 -32.15 9.93
CA ALA A 375 -16.30 -32.37 10.69
C ALA A 375 -16.13 -33.62 11.59
N PRO A 376 -16.74 -33.66 12.78
CA PRO A 376 -16.64 -34.82 13.69
C PRO A 376 -17.12 -36.14 13.08
N THR A 377 -17.93 -36.05 12.02
CA THR A 377 -18.62 -37.18 11.37
C THR A 377 -17.87 -37.81 10.20
N ILE A 378 -16.77 -37.21 9.75
CA ILE A 378 -15.99 -37.69 8.59
C ILE A 378 -14.63 -38.16 9.07
N SER A 379 -14.18 -39.33 8.59
CA SER A 379 -12.85 -39.81 8.94
C SER A 379 -11.78 -38.88 8.37
N LYS A 380 -10.63 -38.76 9.05
CA LYS A 380 -9.51 -37.94 8.56
C LYS A 380 -9.08 -38.33 7.14
N ASN A 381 -9.17 -39.61 6.79
CA ASN A 381 -8.78 -40.12 5.46
C ASN A 381 -9.77 -39.72 4.36
N GLU A 382 -11.07 -39.73 4.64
CA GLU A 382 -12.08 -39.25 3.70
C GLU A 382 -11.97 -37.73 3.51
N ALA A 383 -11.82 -36.97 4.60
CA ALA A 383 -11.61 -35.52 4.52
C ALA A 383 -10.35 -35.14 3.74
N HIS A 384 -9.27 -35.91 3.90
CA HIS A 384 -8.04 -35.75 3.11
C HIS A 384 -8.28 -36.01 1.61
N LYS A 385 -8.95 -37.10 1.25
CA LYS A 385 -9.26 -37.42 -0.15
C LYS A 385 -10.13 -36.35 -0.81
N GLU A 386 -11.11 -35.82 -0.09
CA GLU A 386 -11.95 -34.74 -0.61
C GLU A 386 -11.15 -33.44 -0.81
N ALA A 387 -10.30 -33.07 0.15
CA ALA A 387 -9.47 -31.87 0.03
C ALA A 387 -8.46 -31.97 -1.12
N LEU A 388 -7.87 -33.15 -1.35
CA LEU A 388 -6.94 -33.36 -2.46
C LEU A 388 -7.56 -33.08 -3.85
N LYS A 389 -8.89 -33.16 -4.00
CA LYS A 389 -9.57 -32.80 -5.26
C LYS A 389 -9.29 -31.36 -5.66
N ASP A 390 -9.11 -30.46 -4.70
CA ASP A 390 -8.79 -29.06 -5.00
C ASP A 390 -7.36 -28.90 -5.52
N ILE A 391 -6.41 -29.69 -5.00
CA ILE A 391 -5.06 -29.76 -5.55
C ILE A 391 -5.08 -30.38 -6.94
N HIS A 392 -5.87 -31.44 -7.16
CA HIS A 392 -6.02 -32.05 -8.50
C HIS A 392 -6.58 -31.05 -9.51
N TRP A 393 -7.59 -30.28 -9.11
CA TRP A 393 -8.16 -29.23 -9.95
C TRP A 393 -7.13 -28.15 -10.32
N LEU A 394 -6.28 -27.73 -9.37
CA LEU A 394 -5.20 -26.79 -9.66
C LEU A 394 -4.18 -27.37 -10.64
N ILE A 395 -3.80 -28.63 -10.45
CA ILE A 395 -2.86 -29.34 -11.35
C ILE A 395 -3.45 -29.47 -12.75
N GLU A 396 -4.73 -29.84 -12.87
CA GLU A 396 -5.42 -29.95 -14.15
C GLU A 396 -5.52 -28.58 -14.86
N LYS A 397 -5.79 -27.51 -14.12
CA LYS A 397 -5.98 -26.18 -14.71
C LYS A 397 -4.69 -25.46 -15.08
N TYR A 398 -3.62 -25.65 -14.29
CA TYR A 398 -2.40 -24.83 -14.40
C TYR A 398 -1.13 -25.65 -14.64
N GLY A 399 -1.19 -26.98 -14.55
CA GLY A 399 -0.04 -27.87 -14.65
C GLY A 399 0.42 -28.23 -16.06
N HIS A 400 -0.03 -27.51 -17.09
CA HIS A 400 0.29 -27.80 -18.49
C HIS A 400 1.79 -27.83 -18.78
N MET A 401 2.53 -26.84 -18.27
CA MET A 401 3.96 -26.69 -18.55
C MET A 401 4.84 -27.19 -17.41
N ALA A 402 4.48 -26.84 -16.17
CA ALA A 402 5.23 -27.27 -15.00
C ALA A 402 4.38 -27.21 -13.72
N VAL A 403 4.70 -28.08 -12.76
CA VAL A 403 4.15 -28.09 -11.40
C VAL A 403 5.27 -28.34 -10.40
N TRP A 404 5.49 -27.42 -9.48
CA TRP A 404 6.47 -27.58 -8.42
C TRP A 404 5.79 -27.73 -7.06
N LEU A 405 6.30 -28.64 -6.24
CA LEU A 405 5.80 -28.92 -4.91
C LEU A 405 6.90 -28.72 -3.88
N TRP A 406 6.67 -27.79 -2.95
CA TRP A 406 7.60 -27.44 -1.91
C TRP A 406 6.98 -27.82 -0.57
N ASP A 407 7.44 -28.91 0.05
CA ASP A 407 6.91 -29.35 1.35
C ASP A 407 7.92 -30.23 2.11
N PRO A 408 8.22 -29.92 3.39
CA PRO A 408 9.26 -30.63 4.15
C PRO A 408 8.98 -32.10 4.44
N TYR A 409 7.74 -32.58 4.28
CA TYR A 409 7.31 -33.93 4.66
C TYR A 409 6.71 -34.74 3.50
N LEU A 410 7.14 -34.49 2.26
CA LEU A 410 6.67 -35.27 1.11
C LEU A 410 7.19 -36.71 1.15
N SER A 411 6.27 -37.66 1.01
CA SER A 411 6.52 -39.08 0.77
C SER A 411 6.22 -39.47 -0.68
N HIS A 412 6.57 -40.71 -1.05
CA HIS A 412 6.19 -41.28 -2.34
C HIS A 412 4.66 -41.28 -2.57
N GLU A 413 3.88 -41.62 -1.53
CA GLU A 413 2.42 -41.65 -1.63
C GLU A 413 1.82 -40.24 -1.77
N ASP A 414 2.46 -39.20 -1.21
CA ASP A 414 2.03 -37.81 -1.40
C ASP A 414 2.21 -37.35 -2.85
N LEU A 415 3.33 -37.71 -3.49
CA LEU A 415 3.57 -37.41 -4.91
C LEU A 415 2.58 -38.14 -5.82
N LYS A 416 2.26 -39.40 -5.48
CA LYS A 416 1.23 -40.18 -6.17
C LYS A 416 -0.18 -39.61 -5.98
N ALA A 417 -0.44 -39.06 -4.81
CA ALA A 417 -1.69 -38.39 -4.48
C ALA A 417 -1.79 -36.99 -5.10
N THR A 418 -0.69 -36.41 -5.60
CA THR A 418 -0.64 -35.04 -6.16
C THR A 418 -0.04 -35.03 -7.57
N LEU A 419 1.28 -34.87 -7.71
CA LEU A 419 1.97 -34.65 -8.97
C LEU A 419 1.70 -35.73 -10.03
N PHE A 420 1.58 -37.01 -9.66
CA PHE A 420 1.26 -38.09 -10.61
C PHE A 420 -0.14 -37.98 -11.24
N ARG A 421 -1.00 -37.09 -10.74
CA ARG A 421 -2.30 -36.78 -11.33
C ARG A 421 -2.22 -35.78 -12.48
N ASN A 422 -1.05 -35.20 -12.74
CA ASN A 422 -0.87 -34.34 -13.89
C ASN A 422 -0.99 -35.15 -15.19
N SER A 423 -1.96 -34.79 -16.02
CA SER A 423 -2.27 -35.49 -17.27
C SER A 423 -1.48 -34.96 -18.48
N TYR A 424 -0.71 -33.87 -18.31
CA TYR A 424 0.05 -33.26 -19.39
C TYR A 424 1.42 -33.90 -19.57
N LEU A 425 1.61 -34.53 -20.73
CA LEU A 425 2.88 -35.14 -21.12
C LEU A 425 4.00 -34.08 -21.17
N ASN A 426 5.19 -34.45 -20.72
CA ASN A 426 6.38 -33.59 -20.64
C ASN A 426 6.30 -32.39 -19.69
N SER A 427 5.17 -32.18 -18.99
CA SER A 427 5.07 -31.14 -17.96
C SER A 427 6.13 -31.37 -16.88
N GLN A 428 6.96 -30.34 -16.64
CA GLN A 428 8.07 -30.45 -15.69
C GLN A 428 7.55 -30.47 -14.27
N MET A 429 7.82 -31.55 -13.55
CA MET A 429 7.47 -31.70 -12.16
C MET A 429 8.72 -31.64 -11.29
N ARG A 430 8.71 -30.77 -10.29
CA ARG A 430 9.79 -30.66 -9.30
C ARG A 430 9.24 -30.82 -7.91
N ALA A 431 9.91 -31.58 -7.06
CA ALA A 431 9.54 -31.72 -5.66
C ALA A 431 10.76 -31.61 -4.75
N ILE A 432 10.64 -30.81 -3.67
CA ILE A 432 11.66 -30.72 -2.61
C ILE A 432 11.04 -31.22 -1.31
N THR A 433 11.74 -32.14 -0.63
CA THR A 433 11.42 -32.58 0.73
C THR A 433 12.61 -32.40 1.66
N ALA A 434 12.37 -32.31 2.96
CA ALA A 434 13.43 -32.39 3.96
C ALA A 434 13.67 -33.82 4.46
N SER A 435 12.89 -34.79 3.94
CA SER A 435 12.93 -36.21 4.30
C SER A 435 12.69 -36.49 5.78
N TYR A 436 11.88 -35.66 6.44
CA TYR A 436 11.44 -35.92 7.81
C TYR A 436 10.27 -36.88 7.83
N SER A 437 10.31 -37.90 8.69
CA SER A 437 9.11 -38.61 9.11
C SER A 437 8.49 -37.89 10.31
N PRO A 438 7.17 -37.65 10.35
CA PRO A 438 6.50 -37.24 11.58
C PRO A 438 6.68 -38.37 12.60
N SER A 439 7.52 -38.14 13.61
CA SER A 439 7.86 -39.12 14.63
C SER A 439 6.61 -39.50 15.43
N ASN A 440 5.92 -40.56 15.04
CA ASN A 440 5.03 -41.29 15.95
C ASN A 440 5.85 -42.40 16.64
N SER A 441 6.90 -42.03 17.36
CA SER A 441 7.58 -42.99 18.23
C SER A 441 6.76 -43.12 19.52
N ILE A 442 5.71 -43.94 19.46
CA ILE A 442 5.03 -44.44 20.65
C ILE A 442 6.01 -45.40 21.33
N CYS A 443 6.23 -45.23 22.64
CA CYS A 443 7.09 -46.15 23.38
C CYS A 443 6.54 -47.57 23.31
N THR A 444 7.30 -48.51 22.77
CA THR A 444 6.85 -49.92 22.62
C THR A 444 6.66 -50.65 23.95
N GLN A 445 7.14 -50.09 25.07
CA GLN A 445 6.93 -50.65 26.40
C GLN A 445 5.70 -50.07 27.13
N CYS A 446 5.40 -48.79 26.97
CA CYS A 446 4.32 -48.14 27.74
C CYS A 446 3.21 -47.50 26.90
N ASN A 447 3.33 -47.51 25.58
CA ASN A 447 2.34 -46.99 24.64
C ASN A 447 1.98 -45.49 24.81
N GLU A 448 2.82 -44.72 25.50
CA GLU A 448 2.68 -43.27 25.66
C GLU A 448 3.56 -42.48 24.69
N LEU A 449 3.13 -41.25 24.36
CA LEU A 449 3.80 -40.36 23.39
C LEU A 449 5.11 -39.74 23.93
N LEU A 450 5.30 -39.64 25.25
CA LEU A 450 6.44 -38.95 25.89
C LEU A 450 6.81 -39.61 27.23
N CYS A 451 7.58 -40.72 27.22
CA CYS A 451 8.10 -41.35 28.46
C CYS A 451 9.44 -40.73 28.88
N SER A 452 9.53 -40.15 30.08
CA SER A 452 10.76 -39.59 30.65
C SER A 452 11.59 -40.61 31.46
N GLU A 453 10.97 -41.71 31.92
CA GLU A 453 11.64 -42.74 32.75
C GLU A 453 12.42 -43.77 31.91
N CYS A 454 12.01 -43.95 30.66
CA CYS A 454 12.66 -44.78 29.67
C CYS A 454 13.87 -43.99 29.13
N LYS A 455 15.09 -44.22 29.63
CA LYS A 455 16.34 -43.48 29.30
C LYS A 455 16.82 -43.56 27.83
N ASN A 456 15.93 -43.40 26.85
CA ASN A 456 16.28 -43.11 25.46
C ASN A 456 15.86 -41.67 25.17
N GLN A 457 16.82 -40.82 24.84
CA GLN A 457 16.55 -39.48 24.29
C GLN A 457 15.64 -39.62 23.07
N PHE A 458 14.36 -39.29 23.20
CA PHE A 458 13.47 -39.10 22.06
C PHE A 458 13.42 -37.62 21.70
N SER A 459 14.31 -37.24 20.79
CA SER A 459 14.14 -36.11 19.88
C SER A 459 15.02 -36.35 18.66
N ARG A 460 14.63 -37.28 17.80
CA ARG A 460 15.20 -37.37 16.46
C ARG A 460 14.07 -37.45 15.48
N GLU A 461 13.92 -36.37 14.71
CA GLU A 461 13.39 -36.42 13.35
C GLU A 461 13.95 -37.70 12.70
N SER A 462 13.14 -38.75 12.58
CA SER A 462 13.59 -39.99 11.94
C SER A 462 13.49 -39.76 10.44
N TYR A 463 14.62 -39.80 9.75
CA TYR A 463 14.64 -39.71 8.30
C TYR A 463 14.05 -40.98 7.69
N GLU A 464 13.16 -40.85 6.71
CA GLU A 464 12.74 -41.99 5.90
C GLU A 464 13.95 -42.58 5.17
N ASP A 465 13.98 -43.92 5.04
CA ASP A 465 15.04 -44.59 4.31
C ASP A 465 14.92 -44.26 2.81
N LEU A 466 15.87 -43.47 2.29
CA LEU A 466 15.93 -43.09 0.89
C LEU A 466 15.97 -44.31 -0.05
N SER A 467 16.49 -45.46 0.42
CA SER A 467 16.52 -46.69 -0.37
C SER A 467 15.12 -47.27 -0.56
N GLU A 468 14.24 -47.17 0.44
CA GLU A 468 12.85 -47.59 0.39
C GLU A 468 12.02 -46.68 -0.54
N ILE A 469 12.22 -45.36 -0.43
CA ILE A 469 11.59 -44.40 -1.34
C ILE A 469 12.00 -44.70 -2.80
N LYS A 470 13.30 -44.89 -3.06
CA LYS A 470 13.82 -45.27 -4.38
C LYS A 470 13.24 -46.60 -4.87
N ALA A 471 13.09 -47.59 -3.99
CA ALA A 471 12.51 -48.88 -4.32
C ALA A 471 11.04 -48.76 -4.77
N ASN A 472 10.25 -47.87 -4.16
CA ASN A 472 8.86 -47.64 -4.56
C ASN A 472 8.75 -47.09 -5.98
N PHE A 473 9.63 -46.16 -6.38
CA PHE A 473 9.66 -45.67 -7.77
C PHE A 473 10.13 -46.74 -8.77
N ASN A 474 10.96 -47.70 -8.34
CA ASN A 474 11.45 -48.76 -9.24
C ASN A 474 10.35 -49.75 -9.66
N GLN A 475 9.26 -49.86 -8.90
CA GLN A 475 8.14 -50.78 -9.16
C GLN A 475 7.33 -50.41 -10.41
N TYR A 476 7.38 -49.15 -10.86
CA TYR A 476 6.66 -48.71 -12.06
C TYR A 476 7.32 -49.22 -13.34
N ASP A 477 6.50 -49.53 -14.35
CA ASP A 477 6.97 -49.97 -15.66
C ASP A 477 7.62 -48.84 -16.46
N THR A 478 8.29 -49.20 -17.55
CA THR A 478 8.97 -48.24 -18.44
C THR A 478 7.97 -47.25 -19.06
N ALA A 479 6.74 -47.69 -19.33
CA ALA A 479 5.71 -46.85 -19.92
C ALA A 479 5.33 -45.70 -18.99
N PHE A 480 5.06 -45.98 -17.71
CA PHE A 480 4.77 -44.97 -16.70
C PHE A 480 5.95 -44.03 -16.47
N LYS A 481 7.18 -44.58 -16.32
CA LYS A 481 8.38 -43.75 -16.11
C LYS A 481 8.60 -42.78 -17.28
N SER A 482 8.33 -43.22 -18.51
CA SER A 482 8.42 -42.37 -19.70
C SER A 482 7.29 -41.36 -19.86
N SER A 483 6.17 -41.51 -19.12
CA SER A 483 5.02 -40.61 -19.23
C SER A 483 5.05 -39.45 -18.24
N ILE A 484 6.00 -39.43 -17.31
CA ILE A 484 6.18 -38.34 -16.34
C ILE A 484 7.57 -37.70 -16.51
N ASN A 485 7.66 -36.40 -16.22
CA ASN A 485 8.92 -35.65 -16.19
C ASN A 485 9.11 -35.09 -14.78
N LEU A 486 9.45 -35.96 -13.82
CA LEU A 486 9.56 -35.60 -12.40
C LEU A 486 11.00 -35.70 -11.93
N GLU A 487 11.45 -34.67 -11.23
CA GLU A 487 12.66 -34.68 -10.43
C GLU A 487 12.31 -34.44 -8.96
N PHE A 488 12.71 -35.36 -8.09
CA PHE A 488 12.44 -35.33 -6.66
C PHE A 488 13.75 -35.27 -5.87
N ARG A 489 13.92 -34.23 -5.04
CA ARG A 489 15.15 -33.95 -4.32
C ARG A 489 14.92 -33.79 -2.81
N THR A 490 15.96 -34.08 -2.03
CA THR A 490 16.00 -33.95 -0.57
C THR A 490 16.98 -32.87 -0.14
N THR A 491 16.70 -32.21 0.98
CA THR A 491 17.66 -31.34 1.68
C THR A 491 18.51 -32.09 2.70
N ARG A 492 18.41 -33.43 2.76
CA ARG A 492 19.23 -34.27 3.64
C ARG A 492 20.71 -33.97 3.39
N ASN A 493 21.44 -33.66 4.47
CA ASN A 493 22.87 -33.31 4.48
C ASN A 493 23.21 -31.91 3.90
N VAL A 494 22.24 -31.04 3.66
CA VAL A 494 22.47 -29.62 3.34
C VAL A 494 22.65 -28.83 4.63
N ASN A 495 23.68 -27.98 4.71
CA ASN A 495 23.84 -27.03 5.82
C ASN A 495 22.63 -26.07 5.85
N ASN A 496 21.92 -26.00 6.99
CA ASN A 496 20.65 -25.28 7.14
C ASN A 496 19.47 -25.78 6.26
N GLY A 497 19.46 -27.05 5.85
CA GLY A 497 18.40 -27.63 4.99
C GLY A 497 17.00 -27.77 5.62
N LYS A 498 16.72 -27.17 6.77
CA LYS A 498 15.38 -27.19 7.39
C LYS A 498 14.50 -26.12 6.77
N PHE A 499 13.31 -26.48 6.31
CA PHE A 499 12.32 -25.52 5.83
C PHE A 499 10.91 -25.89 6.30
N HIS A 500 10.01 -24.90 6.28
CA HIS A 500 8.61 -25.05 6.68
C HIS A 500 7.63 -24.58 5.59
N ASP A 501 8.15 -24.15 4.46
CA ASP A 501 7.39 -23.69 3.31
C ASP A 501 6.59 -24.84 2.71
N ARG A 502 5.33 -24.54 2.37
CA ARG A 502 4.32 -25.51 1.95
C ARG A 502 3.52 -24.91 0.81
N PHE A 503 4.04 -25.07 -0.40
CA PHE A 503 3.49 -24.45 -1.59
C PHE A 503 3.33 -25.44 -2.73
N ILE A 504 2.27 -25.26 -3.51
CA ILE A 504 2.19 -25.75 -4.89
C ILE A 504 2.35 -24.55 -5.83
N ILE A 505 3.22 -24.67 -6.82
CA ILE A 505 3.67 -23.58 -7.67
C ILE A 505 3.52 -23.99 -9.13
N PHE A 506 3.01 -23.07 -9.94
CA PHE A 506 2.83 -23.20 -11.37
C PHE A 506 3.63 -22.06 -12.02
N PRO A 507 4.92 -22.28 -12.35
CA PRO A 507 5.84 -21.23 -12.80
C PRO A 507 5.56 -20.75 -14.22
N HIS A 508 4.79 -21.51 -14.99
CA HIS A 508 4.59 -21.29 -16.41
C HIS A 508 3.10 -21.45 -16.75
N THR A 509 2.32 -20.41 -16.45
CA THR A 509 0.91 -20.33 -16.86
C THR A 509 0.69 -19.16 -17.81
N GLN A 510 -0.45 -19.13 -18.50
CA GLN A 510 -0.82 -17.99 -19.35
C GLN A 510 -1.00 -16.68 -18.56
N GLN A 511 -1.18 -16.76 -17.24
CA GLN A 511 -1.40 -15.61 -16.34
C GLN A 511 -0.12 -15.21 -15.58
N GLY A 512 1.04 -15.72 -16.00
CA GLY A 512 2.28 -15.61 -15.24
C GLY A 512 2.43 -16.71 -14.17
N THR A 513 3.36 -16.52 -13.25
CA THR A 513 3.60 -17.48 -12.17
C THR A 513 2.50 -17.43 -11.13
N LEU A 514 1.91 -18.58 -10.82
CA LEU A 514 0.89 -18.72 -9.78
C LEU A 514 1.37 -19.65 -8.66
N ALA A 515 1.06 -19.33 -7.41
CA ALA A 515 1.40 -20.16 -6.26
C ALA A 515 0.27 -20.20 -5.22
N TRP A 516 0.13 -21.32 -4.53
CA TRP A 516 -0.81 -21.50 -3.43
C TRP A 516 -0.09 -21.97 -2.18
N SER A 517 -0.33 -21.29 -1.06
CA SER A 517 0.02 -21.77 0.27
C SER A 517 -0.95 -22.88 0.67
N LEU A 518 -0.40 -24.02 1.09
CA LEU A 518 -1.19 -25.18 1.51
C LEU A 518 -1.63 -25.10 2.97
N GLY A 519 -1.02 -24.23 3.78
CA GLY A 519 -1.31 -24.07 5.23
C GLY A 519 -0.98 -25.29 6.11
N THR A 520 -0.70 -26.45 5.52
CA THR A 520 -0.27 -27.70 6.13
C THR A 520 0.46 -28.55 5.09
N SER A 521 1.15 -29.60 5.52
CA SER A 521 1.82 -30.50 4.59
C SER A 521 0.82 -31.37 3.84
N VAL A 522 1.18 -31.87 2.65
CA VAL A 522 0.31 -32.69 1.78
C VAL A 522 -0.26 -33.86 2.56
N ASN A 523 0.54 -34.57 3.34
CA ASN A 523 0.11 -35.68 4.17
C ASN A 523 -0.92 -35.29 5.27
N GLY A 524 -1.02 -34.01 5.63
CA GLY A 524 -1.94 -33.43 6.61
C GLY A 524 -3.12 -32.67 5.97
N PHE A 525 -3.10 -32.49 4.65
CA PHE A 525 -4.08 -31.70 3.91
C PHE A 525 -5.50 -32.27 4.09
N GLY A 526 -6.49 -31.42 4.32
CA GLY A 526 -7.87 -31.82 4.69
C GLY A 526 -8.07 -32.45 6.09
N LYS A 527 -7.03 -32.96 6.75
CA LYS A 527 -7.15 -33.75 8.01
C LYS A 527 -7.37 -32.92 9.27
N SER A 528 -7.15 -31.62 9.19
CA SER A 528 -7.27 -30.67 10.30
C SER A 528 -7.61 -29.28 9.77
N HIS A 529 -7.81 -28.31 10.68
CA HIS A 529 -8.09 -26.94 10.29
C HIS A 529 -6.88 -26.29 9.61
N HIS A 530 -7.04 -25.88 8.35
CA HIS A 530 -6.04 -25.10 7.60
C HIS A 530 -6.74 -24.42 6.41
N ILE A 531 -5.97 -23.60 5.70
CA ILE A 531 -6.43 -22.79 4.58
C ILE A 531 -5.53 -23.08 3.38
N LEU A 532 -6.14 -23.34 2.23
CA LEU A 532 -5.50 -23.25 0.93
C LEU A 532 -5.75 -21.84 0.38
N GLN A 533 -4.69 -21.13 0.03
CA GLN A 533 -4.79 -19.74 -0.40
C GLN A 533 -3.83 -19.42 -1.54
N LYS A 534 -4.34 -18.78 -2.59
CA LYS A 534 -3.53 -18.22 -3.67
C LYS A 534 -2.70 -17.05 -3.14
N VAL A 535 -1.41 -17.05 -3.42
CA VAL A 535 -0.50 -15.95 -3.06
C VAL A 535 -0.66 -14.82 -4.06
N THR A 536 -0.61 -13.56 -3.60
CA THR A 536 -0.76 -12.38 -4.44
C THR A 536 0.34 -12.28 -5.50
N ASP A 537 1.59 -12.57 -5.11
CA ASP A 537 2.74 -12.62 -6.01
C ASP A 537 3.30 -14.04 -6.05
N GLY A 538 2.94 -14.79 -7.08
CA GLY A 538 3.45 -16.13 -7.29
C GLY A 538 4.92 -16.16 -7.72
N GLN A 539 5.39 -15.11 -8.42
CA GLN A 539 6.76 -15.06 -8.94
C GLN A 539 7.77 -15.06 -7.80
N MET A 540 7.51 -14.28 -6.74
CA MET A 540 8.36 -14.29 -5.54
C MET A 540 8.52 -15.69 -4.92
N ILE A 541 7.44 -16.49 -4.92
CA ILE A 541 7.49 -17.85 -4.37
C ILE A 541 8.26 -18.80 -5.30
N ALA A 542 8.06 -18.68 -6.62
CA ALA A 542 8.81 -19.47 -7.59
C ALA A 542 10.31 -19.15 -7.59
N ASP A 543 10.68 -17.86 -7.47
CA ASP A 543 12.08 -17.44 -7.40
C ASP A 543 12.76 -18.00 -6.16
N ALA A 544 12.10 -17.93 -5.00
CA ALA A 544 12.61 -18.53 -3.76
C ALA A 544 12.74 -20.06 -3.87
N PHE A 545 11.77 -20.73 -4.51
CA PHE A 545 11.85 -22.16 -4.78
C PHE A 545 13.02 -22.49 -5.72
N ASP A 546 13.18 -21.74 -6.83
CA ASP A 546 14.22 -22.03 -7.81
C ASP A 546 15.62 -21.74 -7.25
N GLU A 547 15.80 -20.65 -6.50
CA GLU A 547 17.05 -20.38 -5.77
C GLU A 547 17.42 -21.57 -4.87
N PHE A 548 16.44 -22.09 -4.11
CA PHE A 548 16.68 -23.25 -3.27
C PHE A 548 16.93 -24.53 -4.11
N TRP A 549 16.21 -24.73 -5.20
CA TRP A 549 16.39 -25.85 -6.13
C TRP A 549 17.78 -25.87 -6.76
N GLN A 550 18.34 -24.72 -7.14
CA GLN A 550 19.69 -24.61 -7.70
C GLN A 550 20.76 -25.03 -6.68
N SER A 551 20.52 -24.80 -5.38
CA SER A 551 21.43 -25.28 -4.33
C SER A 551 21.46 -26.81 -4.19
N LEU A 552 20.45 -27.51 -4.74
CA LEU A 552 20.27 -28.95 -4.60
C LEU A 552 20.69 -29.74 -5.85
N GLN A 553 21.41 -29.15 -6.82
CA GLN A 553 21.69 -29.82 -8.10
C GLN A 553 22.59 -31.07 -8.01
N ASN A 554 23.38 -31.23 -6.95
CA ASN A 554 24.27 -32.37 -6.78
C ASN A 554 23.51 -33.71 -6.68
N ASP A 555 24.08 -34.79 -7.20
CA ASP A 555 23.43 -36.12 -7.26
C ASP A 555 23.18 -36.72 -5.87
N GLU A 556 23.91 -36.27 -4.85
CA GLU A 556 23.69 -36.68 -3.46
C GLU A 556 22.31 -36.27 -2.90
N TYR A 557 21.72 -35.22 -3.47
CA TYR A 557 20.38 -34.71 -3.10
C TYR A 557 19.28 -35.31 -3.97
N LEU A 558 19.62 -36.08 -5.00
CA LEU A 558 18.65 -36.69 -5.90
C LEU A 558 18.03 -37.94 -5.27
N ILE A 559 16.72 -37.88 -5.04
CA ILE A 559 15.94 -39.05 -4.64
C ILE A 559 15.55 -39.84 -5.88
N TRP A 560 14.95 -39.18 -6.87
CA TRP A 560 14.47 -39.86 -8.07
C TRP A 560 14.32 -38.88 -9.24
N ARG A 561 14.56 -39.39 -10.45
CA ARG A 561 14.29 -38.71 -11.73
C ARG A 561 13.77 -39.75 -12.72
N SER A 562 12.73 -39.37 -13.47
CA SER A 562 12.12 -40.18 -14.54
C SER A 562 13.08 -40.50 -15.68
#